data_AF-A0A8S1DN25-F1
#
_entry.id   AF-A0A8S1DN25-F1
#
_cell.length_a   1.000
_cell.length_b   1.000
_cell.length_c   1.000
_cell.angle_alpha   90.00
_cell.angle_beta   90.00
_cell.angle_gamma   90.00
#
_symmetry.space_group_name_H-M   'P 1'
#
loop_
_entity.id
_entity.type
_entity.pdbx_description
1 polymer ?
#
loop_
_entity_poly.entity_id
_entity_poly.type
_entity_poly.pdbx_seq_one_letter_code
_entity_poly.pdbx_strand_id
1 'polypeptide(L)'
;MPFYLSQLKNESYKPQLANIMFSFMKSDKSKTTEVYETVVEGLKQIYKQKLLPLEQYYQFHDFHSPKLEDPDFDAKPMILLVGQYSTGKTTFIKYLLEKDFPGIRIGPEPTTDSFIAVMHGEVSGVIPGNALVVDPKKQFRPLSKFGNAFLNRFQCSQLDSPVLRGISIVDTPGILSGEKQRTDRGYDFTGVLEWFAERVDRIVLLFDAHKLDISDEFRRSIEALRGHDDKIRIVLNKADMVDHQQLMRVYGALMWSLGKVLNTPEVARVYIGSYWDEPLRFDVNRRLFEDEEQDLFKDLQSLPKNAALRKLNDLIKRARLAKVHAYIISTLKNDMPSVFGKDGKKKELIKNLGGVYEQIQRQHNISMGDFPELKKMQDLLQNQDFTKFHSLRPALLEAVDKMLAQDIAPLMSLITKEEAENPIEPVLKGGAFVNVDDKESPFGYKKGEGIDEGAGDHEWVVAKLRYKTDTTFDSLGPVDGKITGAAAKSEMIKSKLPNTVLGKVWKLADVDKDGMMDADEFALAMHLINIKLDGHDLPTELPTHLVPPSKREY
;
A
#
# COMPACT_ATOMS: atom_id res chain seq x y z
N MET A 1 24.35 -0.27 88.86
CA MET A 1 25.25 -0.46 87.70
C MET A 1 24.64 0.20 86.47
N PRO A 2 25.46 0.82 85.62
CA PRO A 2 25.17 2.01 84.80
C PRO A 2 24.72 1.63 83.37
N PHE A 3 24.10 2.47 82.53
CA PHE A 3 24.36 3.85 82.06
C PHE A 3 25.46 3.96 80.98
N TYR A 4 25.12 4.70 79.91
CA TYR A 4 25.94 5.36 78.86
C TYR A 4 26.56 4.48 77.74
N LEU A 5 26.22 4.65 76.44
CA LEU A 5 26.36 5.78 75.48
C LEU A 5 27.70 5.82 74.74
N SER A 6 27.61 5.79 73.41
CA SER A 6 28.26 6.73 72.47
C SER A 6 27.63 6.49 71.09
N GLN A 7 26.82 7.42 70.55
CA GLN A 7 27.22 8.60 69.75
C GLN A 7 28.13 8.18 68.58
N LEU A 8 27.78 8.36 67.30
CA LEU A 8 27.68 9.59 66.49
C LEU A 8 27.25 9.09 65.08
N LYS A 9 26.51 9.74 64.17
CA LYS A 9 26.05 11.12 63.94
C LYS A 9 24.97 11.04 62.85
N ASN A 10 23.84 11.72 63.08
CA ASN A 10 23.23 12.77 62.23
C ASN A 10 23.37 12.65 60.69
N GLU A 11 22.34 12.89 59.86
CA GLU A 11 21.18 13.76 60.07
C GLU A 11 20.05 13.40 59.09
N SER A 12 18.86 13.64 59.60
CA SER A 12 17.52 13.45 59.07
C SER A 12 17.16 14.26 57.82
N TYR A 13 16.43 13.66 56.88
CA TYR A 13 15.59 14.38 55.92
C TYR A 13 14.23 13.72 55.71
N LYS A 14 13.18 14.44 56.11
CA LYS A 14 11.85 14.61 55.47
C LYS A 14 10.94 15.39 56.44
N PRO A 15 9.82 16.00 55.99
CA PRO A 15 9.52 16.65 54.70
C PRO A 15 8.83 18.03 54.92
N GLN A 16 8.65 18.87 53.88
CA GLN A 16 7.39 19.62 53.61
C GLN A 16 7.51 20.67 52.49
N LEU A 17 6.53 20.59 51.59
CA LEU A 17 5.79 21.67 50.92
C LEU A 17 6.11 23.11 51.36
N ALA A 18 6.96 23.80 50.60
CA ALA A 18 6.89 25.24 50.37
C ALA A 18 7.96 25.59 49.32
N ASN A 19 7.54 25.80 48.08
CA ASN A 19 8.15 26.73 47.12
C ASN A 19 7.32 26.72 45.83
N ILE A 20 6.08 27.16 45.98
CA ILE A 20 5.39 27.90 44.93
C ILE A 20 5.69 29.38 45.22
N MET A 21 6.07 30.11 44.16
CA MET A 21 6.24 31.57 44.03
C MET A 21 7.68 32.08 43.90
N PHE A 22 7.88 32.76 42.76
CA PHE A 22 9.00 33.62 42.35
C PHE A 22 10.26 32.97 41.77
N SER A 23 10.20 32.67 40.47
CA SER A 23 11.16 33.28 39.53
C SER A 23 10.51 33.44 38.16
N PHE A 24 9.88 34.59 37.97
CA PHE A 24 9.57 35.16 36.66
C PHE A 24 10.89 35.70 36.10
N MET A 25 11.55 34.95 35.22
CA MET A 25 12.60 35.52 34.38
C MET A 25 12.51 34.92 32.99
N LYS A 26 12.15 35.79 32.04
CA LYS A 26 12.15 35.55 30.60
C LYS A 26 13.48 34.91 30.19
N SER A 27 13.47 33.64 29.86
CA SER A 27 14.48 33.05 28.96
C SER A 27 13.85 32.99 27.57
N ASP A 28 14.45 33.70 26.63
CA ASP A 28 14.18 33.57 25.21
C ASP A 28 14.08 32.09 24.82
N LYS A 29 12.88 31.66 24.40
CA LYS A 29 12.69 30.36 23.73
C LYS A 29 13.28 30.47 22.33
N SER A 30 14.60 30.40 22.22
CA SER A 30 15.25 29.99 20.99
C SER A 30 14.81 28.56 20.67
N LYS A 31 14.21 28.38 19.49
CA LYS A 31 13.89 27.12 18.80
C LYS A 31 14.66 25.89 19.33
N THR A 32 14.12 25.19 20.31
CA THR A 32 14.50 23.80 20.57
C THR A 32 13.72 22.95 19.58
N THR A 33 14.38 22.50 18.51
CA THR A 33 13.87 21.40 17.68
C THR A 33 13.59 20.24 18.63
N GLU A 34 12.33 19.83 18.79
CA GLU A 34 12.00 18.63 19.56
C GLU A 34 12.70 17.45 18.86
N VAL A 35 13.65 16.82 19.54
CA VAL A 35 14.39 15.68 19.00
C VAL A 35 13.59 14.44 19.35
N TYR A 36 12.99 13.80 18.34
CA TYR A 36 12.27 12.53 18.51
C TYR A 36 13.23 11.36 18.31
N GLU A 37 13.06 10.28 19.08
CA GLU A 37 13.87 9.06 18.95
C GLU A 37 13.50 8.24 17.69
N THR A 38 12.22 8.24 17.30
CA THR A 38 11.72 7.61 16.07
C THR A 38 10.62 8.47 15.45
N VAL A 39 10.38 8.31 14.14
CA VAL A 39 9.27 9.00 13.46
C VAL A 39 7.90 8.68 14.09
N VAL A 40 7.67 7.42 14.46
CA VAL A 40 6.39 6.96 15.05
C VAL A 40 6.12 7.66 16.38
N GLU A 41 7.13 7.79 17.24
CA GLU A 41 6.99 8.50 18.51
C GLU A 41 6.72 9.99 18.30
N GLY A 42 7.41 10.60 17.33
CA GLY A 42 7.13 11.99 16.93
C GLY A 42 5.68 12.19 16.48
N LEU A 43 5.14 11.30 15.64
CA LEU A 43 3.75 11.35 15.20
C LEU A 43 2.76 11.22 16.37
N LYS A 44 3.00 10.30 17.31
CA LYS A 44 2.16 10.13 18.52
C LYS A 44 2.12 11.40 19.36
N GLN A 45 3.29 11.99 19.63
CA GLN A 45 3.40 13.18 20.46
C GLN A 45 2.72 14.37 19.79
N ILE A 46 2.98 14.60 18.51
CA ILE A 46 2.35 15.65 17.72
C ILE A 46 0.83 15.49 17.73
N TYR A 47 0.30 14.29 17.49
CA TYR A 47 -1.14 14.02 17.55
C TYR A 47 -1.71 14.39 18.92
N LYS A 48 -1.15 13.85 20.00
CA LYS A 48 -1.65 14.04 21.37
C LYS A 48 -1.59 15.51 21.81
N GLN A 49 -0.56 16.24 21.42
CA GLN A 49 -0.33 17.61 21.89
C GLN A 49 -0.98 18.69 21.03
N LYS A 50 -1.07 18.48 19.71
CA LYS A 50 -1.51 19.53 18.76
C LYS A 50 -2.90 19.25 18.20
N LEU A 51 -3.16 18.02 17.75
CA LEU A 51 -4.40 17.69 17.02
C LEU A 51 -5.53 17.22 17.95
N LEU A 52 -5.23 16.31 18.88
CA LEU A 52 -6.22 15.75 19.80
C LEU A 52 -7.00 16.82 20.61
N PRO A 53 -6.39 17.90 21.12
CA PRO A 53 -7.13 18.95 21.81
C PRO A 53 -8.15 19.66 20.92
N LEU A 54 -7.85 19.83 19.62
CA LEU A 54 -8.79 20.38 18.64
C LEU A 54 -9.95 19.41 18.40
N GLU A 55 -9.62 18.12 18.20
CA GLU A 55 -10.62 17.07 17.96
C GLU A 55 -11.62 16.96 19.11
N GLN A 56 -11.12 16.94 20.35
CA GLN A 56 -11.97 16.83 21.54
C GLN A 56 -12.84 18.08 21.75
N TYR A 57 -12.27 19.28 21.55
CA TYR A 57 -12.99 20.52 21.77
C TYR A 57 -14.18 20.70 20.82
N TYR A 58 -14.04 20.28 19.56
CA TYR A 58 -15.11 20.38 18.55
C TYR A 58 -15.85 19.06 18.31
N GLN A 59 -15.78 18.10 19.24
CA GLN A 59 -16.52 16.83 19.18
C GLN A 59 -16.27 16.04 17.88
N PHE A 60 -15.06 16.12 17.32
CA PHE A 60 -14.71 15.51 16.03
C PHE A 60 -15.07 14.02 15.95
N HIS A 61 -14.88 13.30 17.06
CA HIS A 61 -15.10 11.86 17.17
C HIS A 61 -16.55 11.42 17.03
N ASP A 62 -17.50 12.34 17.25
CA ASP A 62 -18.93 12.06 17.14
C ASP A 62 -19.43 12.18 15.69
N PHE A 63 -18.59 12.72 14.79
CA PHE A 63 -18.94 12.97 13.40
C PHE A 63 -18.11 12.15 12.41
N HIS A 64 -16.79 12.08 12.63
CA HIS A 64 -15.86 11.57 11.63
C HIS A 64 -15.25 10.25 12.09
N SER A 65 -14.16 10.32 12.85
CA SER A 65 -13.38 9.16 13.25
C SER A 65 -12.99 9.18 14.73
N PRO A 66 -12.92 8.00 15.37
CA PRO A 66 -12.59 7.90 16.78
C PRO A 66 -11.18 8.42 17.06
N LYS A 67 -10.91 8.71 18.33
CA LYS A 67 -9.58 9.06 18.82
C LYS A 67 -8.57 7.98 18.44
N LEU A 68 -7.39 8.40 17.98
CA LEU A 68 -6.28 7.48 17.75
C LEU A 68 -5.64 7.10 19.09
N GLU A 69 -5.41 5.82 19.27
CA GLU A 69 -4.67 5.24 20.40
C GLU A 69 -3.26 4.83 19.94
N ASP A 70 -2.36 4.56 20.89
CA ASP A 70 -0.98 4.20 20.58
C ASP A 70 -0.86 2.99 19.62
N PRO A 71 -1.71 1.94 19.71
CA PRO A 71 -1.73 0.85 18.74
C PRO A 71 -2.00 1.26 17.29
N ASP A 72 -2.73 2.35 17.02
CA ASP A 72 -2.95 2.83 15.64
C ASP A 72 -1.61 3.30 15.01
N PHE A 73 -0.70 3.82 15.83
CA PHE A 73 0.63 4.25 15.41
C PHE A 73 1.64 3.10 15.38
N ASP A 74 1.54 2.15 16.32
CA ASP A 74 2.46 1.01 16.42
C ASP A 74 2.11 -0.15 15.48
N ALA A 75 0.90 -0.17 14.94
CA ALA A 75 0.48 -1.24 14.06
C ALA A 75 1.30 -1.31 12.78
N LYS A 76 1.60 -2.55 12.41
CA LYS A 76 2.19 -2.91 11.12
C LYS A 76 1.27 -2.49 9.98
N PRO A 77 1.83 -2.26 8.77
CA PRO A 77 1.02 -1.96 7.61
C PRO A 77 -0.07 -3.01 7.38
N MET A 78 -1.26 -2.54 7.01
CA MET A 78 -2.40 -3.42 6.76
C MET A 78 -2.81 -3.41 5.29
N ILE A 79 -3.12 -4.60 4.77
CA ILE A 79 -3.74 -4.79 3.46
C ILE A 79 -5.19 -5.22 3.65
N LEU A 80 -6.14 -4.49 3.09
CA LEU A 80 -7.55 -4.86 3.06
C LEU A 80 -7.90 -5.52 1.72
N LEU A 81 -8.44 -6.74 1.74
CA LEU A 81 -8.92 -7.41 0.52
C LEU A 81 -10.43 -7.25 0.41
N VAL A 82 -10.90 -6.62 -0.67
CA VAL A 82 -12.35 -6.40 -0.91
C VAL A 82 -12.73 -7.00 -2.26
N GLY A 83 -13.88 -7.65 -2.32
CA GLY A 83 -14.37 -8.25 -3.55
C GLY A 83 -15.60 -9.12 -3.34
N GLN A 84 -16.27 -9.45 -4.43
CA GLN A 84 -17.46 -10.31 -4.40
C GLN A 84 -17.15 -11.75 -3.96
N TYR A 85 -18.19 -12.57 -3.82
CA TYR A 85 -18.02 -13.99 -3.55
C TYR A 85 -17.21 -14.69 -4.64
N SER A 86 -16.41 -15.66 -4.22
CA SER A 86 -15.60 -16.50 -5.11
C SER A 86 -14.54 -15.77 -5.93
N THR A 87 -14.27 -14.47 -5.72
CA THR A 87 -13.18 -13.75 -6.43
C THR A 87 -11.77 -14.18 -6.03
N GLY A 88 -11.64 -15.03 -5.01
CA GLY A 88 -10.36 -15.62 -4.59
C GLY A 88 -9.61 -14.85 -3.50
N LYS A 89 -10.27 -14.00 -2.70
CA LYS A 89 -9.62 -13.25 -1.58
C LYS A 89 -8.87 -14.15 -0.61
N THR A 90 -9.55 -15.15 -0.06
CA THR A 90 -8.97 -16.09 0.90
C THR A 90 -7.85 -16.93 0.27
N THR A 91 -8.01 -17.34 -1.00
CA THR A 91 -6.97 -18.04 -1.77
C THR A 91 -5.76 -17.14 -2.02
N PHE A 92 -5.97 -15.85 -2.31
CA PHE A 92 -4.91 -14.86 -2.48
C PHE A 92 -4.07 -14.71 -1.21
N ILE A 93 -4.69 -14.72 -0.03
CA ILE A 93 -3.95 -14.71 1.25
C ILE A 93 -3.12 -15.99 1.39
N LYS A 94 -3.73 -17.16 1.17
CA LYS A 94 -3.02 -18.45 1.21
C LYS A 94 -1.82 -18.45 0.26
N TYR A 95 -2.01 -17.91 -0.95
CA TYR A 95 -0.97 -17.78 -1.96
C TYR A 95 0.18 -16.90 -1.48
N LEU A 96 -0.11 -15.69 -0.98
CA LEU A 96 0.91 -14.80 -0.43
C LEU A 96 1.70 -15.42 0.73
N LEU A 97 1.02 -16.17 1.60
CA LEU A 97 1.63 -16.81 2.77
C LEU A 97 2.31 -18.15 2.44
N GLU A 98 2.05 -18.71 1.26
CA GLU A 98 2.36 -20.11 0.86
C GLU A 98 1.96 -21.14 1.93
N LYS A 99 0.91 -20.83 2.70
CA LYS A 99 0.47 -21.63 3.85
C LYS A 99 -0.96 -21.31 4.23
N ASP A 100 -1.64 -22.33 4.76
CA ASP A 100 -2.94 -22.16 5.40
C ASP A 100 -2.83 -21.38 6.72
N PHE A 101 -3.90 -20.67 7.08
CA PHE A 101 -4.00 -19.94 8.35
C PHE A 101 -5.21 -20.39 9.18
N PRO A 102 -5.16 -20.29 10.53
CA PRO A 102 -6.27 -20.71 11.38
C PRO A 102 -7.59 -20.01 11.02
N GLY A 103 -8.68 -20.78 10.94
CA GLY A 103 -10.00 -20.26 10.58
C GLY A 103 -10.20 -20.01 9.08
N ILE A 104 -9.25 -20.43 8.23
CA ILE A 104 -9.42 -20.42 6.77
C ILE A 104 -10.59 -21.31 6.33
N ARG A 105 -11.40 -20.82 5.40
CA ARG A 105 -12.47 -21.58 4.73
C ARG A 105 -12.47 -21.21 3.26
N ILE A 106 -12.06 -22.16 2.41
CA ILE A 106 -12.11 -22.00 0.96
C ILE A 106 -13.15 -22.96 0.41
N GLY A 107 -14.12 -22.45 -0.34
CA GLY A 107 -15.12 -23.28 -1.02
C GLY A 107 -15.96 -22.49 -2.03
N PRO A 108 -16.68 -23.18 -2.92
CA PRO A 108 -17.47 -22.57 -3.98
C PRO A 108 -18.75 -21.89 -3.47
N GLU A 109 -19.25 -22.29 -2.31
CA GLU A 109 -20.38 -21.66 -1.62
C GLU A 109 -19.92 -20.43 -0.80
N PRO A 110 -20.83 -19.55 -0.33
CA PRO A 110 -20.52 -18.44 0.57
C PRO A 110 -19.82 -18.93 1.86
N THR A 111 -18.49 -19.03 1.82
CA THR A 111 -17.68 -19.72 2.83
C THR A 111 -17.13 -18.78 3.90
N THR A 112 -16.81 -17.53 3.52
CA THR A 112 -16.36 -16.46 4.43
C THR A 112 -17.48 -15.44 4.62
N ASP A 113 -18.16 -15.52 5.78
CA ASP A 113 -19.20 -14.58 6.23
C ASP A 113 -18.69 -13.56 7.26
N SER A 114 -17.39 -13.62 7.57
CA SER A 114 -16.74 -12.93 8.67
C SER A 114 -15.49 -12.17 8.22
N PHE A 115 -15.19 -11.06 8.87
CA PHE A 115 -13.93 -10.35 8.72
C PHE A 115 -12.83 -11.12 9.46
N ILE A 116 -11.70 -11.34 8.80
CA ILE A 116 -10.56 -12.07 9.37
C ILE A 116 -9.33 -11.18 9.31
N ALA A 117 -8.87 -10.70 10.46
CA ALA A 117 -7.57 -10.05 10.58
C ALA A 117 -6.48 -11.12 10.72
N VAL A 118 -5.77 -11.41 9.64
CA VAL A 118 -4.63 -12.33 9.62
C VAL A 118 -3.37 -11.57 10.04
N MET A 119 -2.86 -11.89 11.22
CA MET A 119 -1.75 -11.19 11.87
C MET A 119 -0.67 -12.18 12.33
N HIS A 120 0.53 -11.67 12.56
CA HIS A 120 1.57 -12.47 13.17
C HIS A 120 1.25 -12.76 14.65
N GLY A 121 1.54 -13.99 15.06
CA GLY A 121 1.59 -14.41 16.46
C GLY A 121 2.47 -15.64 16.60
N GLU A 122 3.18 -15.76 17.72
CA GLU A 122 4.07 -16.89 17.99
C GLU A 122 3.30 -18.21 18.07
N VAL A 123 2.08 -18.16 18.59
CA VAL A 123 1.18 -19.30 18.70
C VAL A 123 0.09 -19.18 17.64
N SER A 124 -0.10 -20.26 16.87
CA SER A 124 -1.16 -20.31 15.88
C SER A 124 -2.52 -20.48 16.56
N GLY A 125 -3.48 -19.63 16.22
CA GLY A 125 -4.81 -19.65 16.83
C GLY A 125 -5.77 -18.61 16.29
N VAL A 126 -7.01 -18.66 16.76
CA VAL A 126 -8.06 -17.70 16.42
C VAL A 126 -8.52 -16.99 17.68
N ILE A 127 -8.56 -15.66 17.63
CA ILE A 127 -9.10 -14.80 18.69
C ILE A 127 -10.45 -14.25 18.21
N PRO A 128 -11.56 -14.56 18.89
CA PRO A 128 -12.87 -14.01 18.56
C PRO A 128 -12.94 -12.49 18.71
N GLY A 129 -13.78 -11.82 17.90
CA GLY A 129 -13.89 -10.37 17.85
C GLY A 129 -14.22 -9.72 19.19
N ASN A 130 -15.09 -10.34 20.00
CA ASN A 130 -15.42 -9.86 21.35
C ASN A 130 -14.19 -9.77 22.28
N ALA A 131 -13.25 -10.72 22.16
CA ALA A 131 -12.00 -10.71 22.92
C ALA A 131 -10.96 -9.76 22.29
N LEU A 132 -11.00 -9.62 20.96
CA LEU A 132 -10.05 -8.79 20.22
C LEU A 132 -10.23 -7.29 20.47
N VAL A 133 -11.48 -6.82 20.63
CA VAL A 133 -11.76 -5.39 20.87
C VAL A 133 -11.46 -4.92 22.29
N VAL A 134 -11.18 -5.84 23.22
CA VAL A 134 -10.77 -5.50 24.60
C VAL A 134 -9.25 -5.55 24.80
N ASP A 135 -8.48 -6.03 23.81
CA ASP A 135 -7.03 -6.09 23.90
C ASP A 135 -6.41 -4.68 23.71
N PRO A 136 -5.77 -4.10 24.75
CA PRO A 136 -5.18 -2.76 24.67
C PRO A 136 -3.97 -2.69 23.72
N LYS A 137 -3.43 -3.84 23.29
CA LYS A 137 -2.30 -3.91 22.34
C LYS A 137 -2.77 -3.92 20.88
N LYS A 138 -4.08 -3.93 20.63
CA LYS A 138 -4.67 -4.04 19.29
C LYS A 138 -5.51 -2.81 18.98
N GLN A 139 -5.39 -2.32 17.75
CA GLN A 139 -6.12 -1.16 17.22
C GLN A 139 -7.62 -1.39 16.96
N PHE A 140 -8.16 -2.55 17.32
CA PHE A 140 -9.52 -2.95 16.94
C PHE A 140 -10.59 -2.51 17.94
N ARG A 141 -10.21 -1.96 19.10
CA ARG A 141 -11.14 -1.50 20.12
C ARG A 141 -12.30 -0.62 19.60
N PRO A 142 -12.07 0.34 18.68
CA PRO A 142 -13.16 1.16 18.16
C PRO A 142 -14.21 0.39 17.36
N LEU A 143 -13.92 -0.82 16.89
CA LEU A 143 -14.89 -1.67 16.19
C LEU A 143 -16.03 -2.16 17.09
N SER A 144 -15.89 -2.05 18.42
CA SER A 144 -16.99 -2.31 19.36
C SER A 144 -18.27 -1.52 19.07
N LYS A 145 -18.15 -0.34 18.42
CA LYS A 145 -19.29 0.50 18.02
C LYS A 145 -20.27 -0.18 17.05
N PHE A 146 -19.80 -1.18 16.28
CA PHE A 146 -20.63 -1.92 15.34
C PHE A 146 -21.47 -3.03 16.01
N GLY A 147 -21.29 -3.22 17.32
CA GLY A 147 -22.12 -4.11 18.14
C GLY A 147 -21.84 -5.60 17.98
N ASN A 148 -22.54 -6.40 18.78
CA ASN A 148 -22.29 -7.85 18.89
C ASN A 148 -22.52 -8.63 17.58
N ALA A 149 -23.44 -8.18 16.72
CA ALA A 149 -23.70 -8.82 15.43
C ALA A 149 -22.45 -8.80 14.53
N PHE A 150 -21.72 -7.68 14.51
CA PHE A 150 -20.43 -7.57 13.83
C PHE A 150 -19.34 -8.36 14.55
N LEU A 151 -19.21 -8.21 15.88
CA LEU A 151 -18.12 -8.82 16.64
C LEU A 151 -18.14 -10.35 16.62
N ASN A 152 -19.31 -10.96 16.48
CA ASN A 152 -19.45 -12.41 16.28
C ASN A 152 -18.99 -12.87 14.89
N ARG A 153 -18.87 -11.94 13.93
CA ARG A 153 -18.39 -12.14 12.55
C ARG A 153 -17.07 -11.42 12.31
N PHE A 154 -16.32 -11.18 13.36
CA PHE A 154 -14.98 -10.62 13.29
C PHE A 154 -14.05 -11.52 14.11
N GLN A 155 -12.88 -11.82 13.57
CA GLN A 155 -11.89 -12.63 14.26
C GLN A 155 -10.48 -12.23 13.85
N CYS A 156 -9.50 -12.47 14.72
CA CYS A 156 -8.09 -12.39 14.40
C CYS A 156 -7.53 -13.80 14.26
N SER A 157 -6.96 -14.12 13.10
CA SER A 157 -6.18 -15.32 12.88
C SER A 157 -4.72 -15.00 13.12
N GLN A 158 -4.06 -15.75 14.00
CA GLN A 158 -2.66 -15.59 14.33
C GLN A 158 -1.86 -16.82 13.91
N LEU A 159 -0.68 -16.59 13.35
CA LEU A 159 0.29 -17.63 13.01
C LEU A 159 1.70 -17.04 12.88
N ASP A 160 2.71 -17.88 13.05
CA ASP A 160 4.08 -17.51 12.75
C ASP A 160 4.29 -17.63 11.24
N SER A 161 4.44 -16.48 10.60
CA SER A 161 4.74 -16.35 9.18
C SER A 161 5.72 -15.18 9.00
N PRO A 162 6.82 -15.36 8.26
CA PRO A 162 7.74 -14.29 7.89
C PRO A 162 7.04 -13.10 7.21
N VAL A 163 6.04 -13.36 6.36
CA VAL A 163 5.23 -12.30 5.71
C VAL A 163 4.51 -11.46 6.76
N LEU A 164 3.84 -12.10 7.72
CA LEU A 164 3.07 -11.40 8.74
C LEU A 164 3.95 -10.68 9.78
N ARG A 165 5.25 -10.96 9.80
CA ARG A 165 6.20 -10.16 10.58
C ARG A 165 6.32 -8.74 10.02
N GLY A 166 6.18 -8.57 8.70
CA GLY A 166 6.21 -7.27 8.03
C GLY A 166 4.85 -6.59 7.88
N ILE A 167 3.76 -7.34 7.68
CA ILE A 167 2.42 -6.79 7.43
C ILE A 167 1.32 -7.52 8.17
N SER A 168 0.08 -7.01 8.09
CA SER A 168 -1.13 -7.74 8.45
C SER A 168 -2.13 -7.66 7.30
N ILE A 169 -2.96 -8.69 7.14
CA ILE A 169 -3.91 -8.78 6.03
C ILE A 169 -5.31 -8.93 6.60
N VAL A 170 -6.28 -8.21 6.06
CA VAL A 170 -7.69 -8.27 6.45
C VAL A 170 -8.47 -8.89 5.30
N ASP A 171 -8.97 -10.11 5.49
CA ASP A 171 -9.94 -10.74 4.60
C ASP A 171 -11.34 -10.22 4.93
N THR A 172 -12.06 -9.71 3.94
CA THR A 172 -13.45 -9.29 4.13
C THR A 172 -14.41 -10.37 3.68
N PRO A 173 -15.62 -10.45 4.26
CA PRO A 173 -16.70 -11.27 3.71
C PRO A 173 -16.92 -10.97 2.22
N GLY A 174 -17.35 -11.98 1.45
CA GLY A 174 -17.78 -11.76 0.07
C GLY A 174 -18.91 -10.73 0.00
N ILE A 175 -18.87 -9.89 -1.03
CA ILE A 175 -19.98 -8.98 -1.34
C ILE A 175 -20.99 -9.73 -2.21
N LEU A 176 -22.26 -9.75 -1.80
CA LEU A 176 -23.32 -10.50 -2.47
C LEU A 176 -23.62 -9.86 -3.85
N SER A 177 -23.92 -10.72 -4.82
CA SER A 177 -24.40 -10.32 -6.14
C SER A 177 -25.93 -10.39 -6.18
N GLY A 178 -26.60 -9.23 -6.32
CA GLY A 178 -28.04 -9.14 -6.59
C GLY A 178 -28.94 -8.75 -5.42
N GLU A 179 -30.08 -8.10 -5.72
CA GLU A 179 -31.00 -7.51 -4.74
C GLU A 179 -31.74 -8.52 -3.84
N LYS A 180 -31.88 -9.77 -4.27
CA LYS A 180 -32.67 -10.81 -3.55
C LYS A 180 -31.91 -11.46 -2.39
N GLN A 181 -30.61 -11.21 -2.27
CA GLN A 181 -29.77 -11.64 -1.15
C GLN A 181 -29.40 -10.45 -0.25
N ARG A 182 -30.25 -9.43 -0.13
CA ARG A 182 -30.18 -8.43 0.94
C ARG A 182 -30.52 -9.06 2.30
N THR A 183 -29.81 -10.12 2.68
CA THR A 183 -29.81 -10.59 4.06
C THR A 183 -29.13 -9.50 4.87
N ASP A 184 -29.93 -8.80 5.67
CA ASP A 184 -29.44 -7.81 6.61
C ASP A 184 -28.34 -8.49 7.43
N ARG A 185 -27.08 -8.09 7.20
CA ARG A 185 -25.90 -8.70 7.85
C ARG A 185 -25.97 -8.51 9.38
N GLY A 186 -26.89 -7.68 9.85
CA GLY A 186 -27.08 -7.30 11.25
C GLY A 186 -26.10 -6.23 11.70
N TYR A 187 -25.31 -5.68 10.77
CA TYR A 187 -24.34 -4.62 11.02
C TYR A 187 -24.09 -3.80 9.74
N ASP A 188 -23.62 -2.56 9.92
CA ASP A 188 -23.26 -1.65 8.84
C ASP A 188 -21.93 -2.07 8.19
N PHE A 189 -22.01 -2.87 7.12
CA PHE A 189 -20.85 -3.35 6.38
C PHE A 189 -20.05 -2.23 5.73
N THR A 190 -20.73 -1.23 5.15
CA THR A 190 -20.09 -0.07 4.52
C THR A 190 -19.30 0.77 5.53
N GLY A 191 -19.87 1.02 6.71
CA GLY A 191 -19.18 1.73 7.78
C GLY A 191 -17.97 0.98 8.33
N VAL A 192 -18.01 -0.36 8.37
CA VAL A 192 -16.83 -1.18 8.74
C VAL A 192 -15.73 -1.06 7.68
N LEU A 193 -16.09 -1.14 6.38
CA LEU A 193 -15.12 -0.95 5.29
C LEU A 193 -14.47 0.43 5.33
N GLU A 194 -15.26 1.50 5.53
CA GLU A 194 -14.77 2.86 5.69
C GLU A 194 -13.78 2.95 6.88
N TRP A 195 -14.11 2.32 8.01
CA TRP A 195 -13.22 2.29 9.19
C TRP A 195 -11.86 1.63 8.90
N PHE A 196 -11.85 0.53 8.13
CA PHE A 196 -10.61 -0.11 7.70
C PHE A 196 -9.86 0.75 6.67
N ALA A 197 -10.55 1.37 5.71
CA ALA A 197 -9.96 2.22 4.68
C ALA A 197 -9.13 3.38 5.26
N GLU A 198 -9.61 3.96 6.37
CA GLU A 198 -8.88 4.99 7.11
C GLU A 198 -7.54 4.50 7.69
N ARG A 199 -7.40 3.21 8.00
CA ARG A 199 -6.27 2.65 8.77
C ARG A 199 -5.35 1.73 7.98
N VAL A 200 -5.80 1.24 6.83
CA VAL A 200 -5.00 0.35 5.99
C VAL A 200 -4.04 1.15 5.11
N ASP A 201 -2.98 0.50 4.67
CA ASP A 201 -1.96 1.06 3.78
C ASP A 201 -2.26 0.73 2.32
N ARG A 202 -2.96 -0.39 2.09
CA ARG A 202 -3.38 -0.84 0.76
C ARG A 202 -4.77 -1.45 0.80
N ILE A 203 -5.54 -1.19 -0.24
CA ILE A 203 -6.83 -1.82 -0.47
C ILE A 203 -6.72 -2.57 -1.80
N VAL A 204 -6.85 -3.89 -1.78
CA VAL A 204 -6.85 -4.72 -2.99
C VAL A 204 -8.29 -5.04 -3.35
N LEU A 205 -8.75 -4.52 -4.48
CA LEU A 205 -10.06 -4.83 -5.05
C LEU A 205 -9.93 -6.03 -6.00
N LEU A 206 -10.47 -7.19 -5.61
CA LEU A 206 -10.40 -8.42 -6.40
C LEU A 206 -11.65 -8.61 -7.26
N PHE A 207 -11.43 -8.82 -8.56
CA PHE A 207 -12.42 -9.17 -9.57
C PHE A 207 -12.10 -10.53 -10.18
N ASP A 208 -13.13 -11.29 -10.57
CA ASP A 208 -12.97 -12.57 -11.25
C ASP A 208 -13.11 -12.37 -12.76
N ALA A 209 -12.08 -12.74 -13.54
CA ALA A 209 -12.08 -12.58 -15.00
C ALA A 209 -13.13 -13.46 -15.70
N HIS A 210 -13.52 -14.58 -15.07
CA HIS A 210 -14.53 -15.49 -15.61
C HIS A 210 -15.96 -14.98 -15.33
N LYS A 211 -16.17 -14.26 -14.22
CA LYS A 211 -17.49 -13.76 -13.76
C LYS A 211 -17.41 -12.31 -13.34
N LEU A 212 -17.21 -11.41 -14.31
CA LEU A 212 -17.23 -9.98 -14.04
C LEU A 212 -18.67 -9.49 -13.85
N ASP A 213 -19.03 -9.21 -12.61
CA ASP A 213 -20.25 -8.48 -12.23
C ASP A 213 -19.88 -7.39 -11.21
N ILE A 214 -20.52 -6.23 -11.29
CA ILE A 214 -20.38 -5.15 -10.31
C ILE A 214 -21.77 -4.84 -9.79
N SER A 215 -22.15 -5.57 -8.73
CA SER A 215 -23.43 -5.39 -8.07
C SER A 215 -23.54 -4.01 -7.40
N ASP A 216 -24.77 -3.55 -7.15
CA ASP A 216 -25.01 -2.28 -6.45
C ASP A 216 -24.43 -2.27 -5.02
N GLU A 217 -24.38 -3.42 -4.35
CA GLU A 217 -23.70 -3.55 -3.05
C GLU A 217 -22.19 -3.38 -3.18
N PHE A 218 -21.59 -3.94 -4.25
CA PHE A 218 -20.16 -3.75 -4.49
C PHE A 218 -19.83 -2.31 -4.88
N ARG A 219 -20.66 -1.68 -5.72
CA ARG A 219 -20.56 -0.26 -6.02
C ARG A 219 -20.58 0.59 -4.75
N ARG A 220 -21.57 0.41 -3.87
CA ARG A 220 -21.63 1.12 -2.57
C ARG A 220 -20.41 0.86 -1.69
N SER A 221 -19.89 -0.36 -1.73
CA SER A 221 -18.66 -0.71 -0.98
C SER A 221 -17.44 0.02 -1.53
N ILE A 222 -17.32 0.18 -2.85
CA ILE A 222 -16.23 0.95 -3.48
C ILE A 222 -16.42 2.45 -3.21
N GLU A 223 -17.65 2.96 -3.27
CA GLU A 223 -17.97 4.35 -2.91
C GLU A 223 -17.61 4.68 -1.46
N ALA A 224 -17.71 3.72 -0.54
CA ALA A 224 -17.27 3.88 0.85
C ALA A 224 -15.74 3.99 1.01
N LEU A 225 -14.95 3.68 -0.03
CA LEU A 225 -13.49 3.80 -0.05
C LEU A 225 -13.02 5.13 -0.66
N ARG A 226 -13.95 6.00 -1.07
CA ARG A 226 -13.65 7.28 -1.73
C ARG A 226 -12.79 8.17 -0.84
N GLY A 227 -11.80 8.84 -1.44
CA GLY A 227 -10.82 9.65 -0.70
C GLY A 227 -9.60 8.85 -0.21
N HIS A 228 -9.62 7.54 -0.43
CA HIS A 228 -8.50 6.62 -0.24
C HIS A 228 -8.06 5.97 -1.56
N ASP A 229 -8.35 6.62 -2.69
CA ASP A 229 -8.08 6.12 -4.04
C ASP A 229 -6.59 5.81 -4.26
N ASP A 230 -5.69 6.56 -3.61
CA ASP A 230 -4.24 6.35 -3.64
C ASP A 230 -3.80 4.98 -3.06
N LYS A 231 -4.62 4.43 -2.16
CA LYS A 231 -4.40 3.13 -1.51
C LYS A 231 -4.92 1.95 -2.34
N ILE A 232 -5.75 2.19 -3.35
CA ILE A 232 -6.44 1.15 -4.11
C ILE A 232 -5.49 0.50 -5.13
N ARG A 233 -5.55 -0.83 -5.21
CA ARG A 233 -4.94 -1.68 -6.24
C ARG A 233 -6.02 -2.62 -6.75
N ILE A 234 -6.21 -2.70 -8.06
CA ILE A 234 -7.23 -3.57 -8.64
C ILE A 234 -6.55 -4.84 -9.13
N VAL A 235 -7.09 -6.00 -8.76
CA VAL A 235 -6.60 -7.30 -9.21
C VAL A 235 -7.69 -7.98 -10.01
N LEU A 236 -7.42 -8.24 -11.29
CA LEU A 236 -8.25 -9.08 -12.14
C LEU A 236 -7.72 -10.52 -12.04
N ASN A 237 -8.30 -11.27 -11.10
CA ASN A 237 -7.91 -12.62 -10.74
C ASN A 237 -8.53 -13.66 -11.68
N LYS A 238 -7.95 -14.88 -11.68
CA LYS A 238 -8.36 -16.02 -12.52
C LYS A 238 -8.33 -15.70 -14.01
N ALA A 239 -7.40 -14.84 -14.43
CA ALA A 239 -7.25 -14.43 -15.83
C ALA A 239 -6.90 -15.61 -16.76
N ASP A 240 -6.31 -16.68 -16.21
CA ASP A 240 -6.01 -17.93 -16.92
C ASP A 240 -7.26 -18.77 -17.25
N MET A 241 -8.44 -18.44 -16.70
CA MET A 241 -9.70 -19.16 -16.96
C MET A 241 -10.39 -18.75 -18.27
N VAL A 242 -9.88 -17.71 -18.93
CA VAL A 242 -10.46 -17.13 -20.14
C VAL A 242 -9.39 -17.02 -21.23
N ASP A 243 -9.80 -17.10 -22.49
CA ASP A 243 -8.87 -16.90 -23.60
C ASP A 243 -8.41 -15.44 -23.72
N HIS A 244 -7.40 -15.17 -24.54
CA HIS A 244 -6.85 -13.82 -24.72
C HIS A 244 -7.89 -12.80 -25.19
N GLN A 245 -8.80 -13.15 -26.10
CA GLN A 245 -9.79 -12.21 -26.61
C GLN A 245 -10.84 -11.87 -25.54
N GLN A 246 -11.30 -12.87 -24.81
CA GLN A 246 -12.23 -12.71 -23.70
C GLN A 246 -11.59 -11.90 -22.58
N LEU A 247 -10.31 -12.14 -22.25
CA LEU A 247 -9.57 -11.38 -21.26
C LEU A 247 -9.57 -9.87 -21.60
N MET A 248 -9.26 -9.51 -22.85
CA MET A 248 -9.27 -8.11 -23.29
C MET A 248 -10.68 -7.48 -23.21
N ARG A 249 -11.73 -8.24 -23.51
CA ARG A 249 -13.12 -7.78 -23.36
C ARG A 249 -13.49 -7.55 -21.90
N VAL A 250 -13.14 -8.47 -21.02
CA VAL A 250 -13.41 -8.40 -19.58
C VAL A 250 -12.64 -7.24 -18.95
N TYR A 251 -11.37 -7.08 -19.30
CA TYR A 251 -10.54 -5.95 -18.88
C TYR A 251 -11.16 -4.61 -19.29
N GLY A 252 -11.57 -4.46 -20.57
CA GLY A 252 -12.23 -3.26 -21.05
C GLY A 252 -13.54 -2.96 -20.32
N ALA A 253 -14.36 -3.99 -20.05
CA ALA A 253 -15.61 -3.86 -19.31
C ALA A 253 -15.39 -3.45 -17.83
N LEU A 254 -14.35 -3.99 -17.20
CA LEU A 254 -13.95 -3.63 -15.83
C LEU A 254 -13.55 -2.16 -15.77
N MET A 255 -12.66 -1.72 -16.66
CA MET A 255 -12.18 -0.33 -16.68
C MET A 255 -13.30 0.67 -16.96
N TRP A 256 -14.19 0.34 -17.90
CA TRP A 256 -15.39 1.15 -18.18
C TRP A 256 -16.29 1.29 -16.95
N SER A 257 -16.47 0.22 -16.20
CA SER A 257 -17.34 0.22 -15.03
C SER A 257 -16.70 0.94 -13.85
N LEU A 258 -15.40 0.72 -13.61
CA LEU A 258 -14.65 1.39 -12.54
C LEU A 258 -14.51 2.89 -12.78
N GLY A 259 -14.31 3.32 -14.03
CA GLY A 259 -14.28 4.75 -14.38
C GLY A 259 -15.55 5.50 -13.97
N LYS A 260 -16.70 4.82 -13.94
CA LYS A 260 -17.97 5.39 -13.47
C LYS A 260 -18.12 5.41 -11.94
N VAL A 261 -17.38 4.55 -11.23
CA VAL A 261 -17.54 4.35 -9.77
C VAL A 261 -16.50 5.16 -9.00
N LEU A 262 -15.22 5.05 -9.37
CA LEU A 262 -14.12 5.73 -8.66
C LEU A 262 -14.19 7.25 -8.84
N ASN A 263 -14.70 7.72 -9.98
CA ASN A 263 -14.88 9.14 -10.28
C ASN A 263 -13.60 9.98 -10.03
N THR A 264 -12.46 9.38 -10.35
CA THR A 264 -11.13 10.01 -10.37
C THR A 264 -10.71 10.23 -11.82
N PRO A 265 -10.00 11.32 -12.14
CA PRO A 265 -9.46 11.53 -13.49
C PRO A 265 -8.29 10.57 -13.79
N GLU A 266 -7.68 9.98 -12.76
CA GLU A 266 -6.55 9.07 -12.86
C GLU A 266 -7.01 7.63 -13.09
N VAL A 267 -6.39 6.97 -14.07
CA VAL A 267 -6.66 5.56 -14.39
C VAL A 267 -6.03 4.68 -13.31
N ALA A 268 -6.86 3.91 -12.61
CA ALA A 268 -6.37 2.98 -11.59
C ALA A 268 -5.62 1.81 -12.24
N ARG A 269 -4.47 1.43 -11.67
CA ARG A 269 -3.67 0.29 -12.14
C ARG A 269 -4.39 -1.03 -11.83
N VAL A 270 -4.44 -1.91 -12.82
CA VAL A 270 -5.03 -3.25 -12.73
C VAL A 270 -3.95 -4.31 -12.95
N TYR A 271 -3.77 -5.19 -11.98
CA TYR A 271 -2.88 -6.34 -12.06
C TYR A 271 -3.66 -7.55 -12.54
N ILE A 272 -3.24 -8.14 -13.66
CA ILE A 272 -3.93 -9.25 -14.32
C ILE A 272 -3.18 -10.54 -14.02
N GLY A 273 -3.85 -11.54 -13.46
CA GLY A 273 -3.18 -12.81 -13.16
C GLY A 273 -4.08 -13.83 -12.50
N SER A 274 -3.46 -14.91 -12.02
CA SER A 274 -4.12 -15.99 -11.29
C SER A 274 -3.30 -16.36 -10.07
N TYR A 275 -3.73 -15.86 -8.92
CA TYR A 275 -2.95 -15.86 -7.67
C TYR A 275 -3.29 -17.10 -6.82
N TRP A 276 -2.82 -18.25 -7.28
CA TRP A 276 -2.99 -19.56 -6.66
C TRP A 276 -1.87 -20.51 -7.07
N ASP A 277 -1.81 -21.67 -6.43
CA ASP A 277 -0.79 -22.71 -6.63
C ASP A 277 -1.16 -23.76 -7.69
N GLU A 278 -2.25 -23.54 -8.45
CA GLU A 278 -2.75 -24.47 -9.47
C GLU A 278 -2.19 -24.17 -10.87
N PRO A 279 -2.05 -25.17 -11.75
CA PRO A 279 -1.62 -24.97 -13.13
C PRO A 279 -2.53 -24.02 -13.91
N LEU A 280 -1.94 -23.15 -14.74
CA LEU A 280 -2.68 -22.27 -15.64
C LEU A 280 -3.50 -23.08 -16.65
N ARG A 281 -4.78 -22.72 -16.83
CA ARG A 281 -5.61 -23.35 -17.88
C ARG A 281 -5.28 -22.84 -19.27
N PHE A 282 -5.25 -21.52 -19.45
CA PHE A 282 -4.75 -20.87 -20.65
C PHE A 282 -3.43 -20.17 -20.31
N ASP A 283 -2.33 -20.65 -20.90
CA ASP A 283 -0.98 -20.16 -20.62
C ASP A 283 -0.40 -19.22 -21.67
N VAL A 284 -1.19 -18.88 -22.71
CA VAL A 284 -0.79 -17.94 -23.78
C VAL A 284 -0.32 -16.60 -23.22
N ASN A 285 -0.92 -16.14 -22.12
CA ASN A 285 -0.58 -14.88 -21.46
C ASN A 285 0.28 -15.07 -20.19
N ARG A 286 0.93 -16.23 -19.99
CA ARG A 286 1.71 -16.54 -18.77
C ARG A 286 2.67 -15.41 -18.40
N ARG A 287 3.45 -14.92 -19.36
CA ARG A 287 4.41 -13.83 -19.16
C ARG A 287 3.76 -12.55 -18.65
N LEU A 288 2.57 -12.20 -19.17
CA LEU A 288 1.82 -11.04 -18.66
C LEU A 288 1.39 -11.26 -17.20
N PHE A 289 0.95 -12.47 -16.85
CA PHE A 289 0.53 -12.78 -15.48
C PHE A 289 1.70 -12.69 -14.51
N GLU A 290 2.87 -13.23 -14.88
CA GLU A 290 4.09 -13.16 -14.08
C GLU A 290 4.61 -11.72 -13.95
N ASP A 291 4.62 -10.94 -15.04
CA ASP A 291 5.02 -9.53 -15.02
C ASP A 291 4.14 -8.70 -14.06
N GLU A 292 2.81 -8.87 -14.12
CA GLU A 292 1.89 -8.16 -13.24
C GLU A 292 1.94 -8.65 -11.79
N GLU A 293 2.17 -9.95 -11.56
CA GLU A 293 2.38 -10.51 -10.22
C GLU A 293 3.62 -9.89 -9.56
N GLN A 294 4.74 -9.84 -10.28
CA GLN A 294 5.97 -9.21 -9.81
C GLN A 294 5.75 -7.75 -9.43
N ASP A 295 5.06 -6.99 -10.29
CA ASP A 295 4.76 -5.58 -10.02
C ASP A 295 3.82 -5.40 -8.81
N LEU A 296 2.83 -6.27 -8.63
CA LEU A 296 1.97 -6.26 -7.44
C LEU A 296 2.78 -6.57 -6.19
N PHE A 297 3.60 -7.62 -6.23
CA PHE A 297 4.34 -8.06 -5.07
C PHE A 297 5.41 -7.07 -4.65
N LYS A 298 6.08 -6.38 -5.59
CA LYS A 298 6.96 -5.25 -5.28
C LYS A 298 6.23 -4.11 -4.59
N ASP A 299 5.02 -3.77 -5.07
CA ASP A 299 4.19 -2.73 -4.46
C ASP A 299 3.78 -3.12 -3.02
N LEU A 300 3.46 -4.39 -2.76
CA LEU A 300 3.17 -4.90 -1.42
C LEU A 300 4.43 -5.00 -0.54
N GLN A 301 5.57 -5.43 -1.09
CA GLN A 301 6.86 -5.56 -0.39
C GLN A 301 7.38 -4.20 0.11
N SER A 302 7.04 -3.12 -0.60
CA SER A 302 7.39 -1.75 -0.23
C SER A 302 6.60 -1.19 0.97
N LEU A 303 5.52 -1.87 1.40
CA LEU A 303 4.60 -1.32 2.41
C LEU A 303 5.27 -0.96 3.73
N PRO A 304 6.09 -1.83 4.36
CA PRO A 304 6.69 -1.54 5.65
C PRO A 304 7.70 -0.40 5.61
N LYS A 305 8.46 -0.28 4.51
CA LYS A 305 9.40 0.81 4.31
C LYS A 305 8.68 2.16 4.28
N ASN A 306 7.55 2.23 3.58
CA ASN A 306 6.80 3.46 3.38
C ASN A 306 5.77 3.74 4.50
N ALA A 307 5.71 2.92 5.55
CA ALA A 307 4.65 2.97 6.56
C ALA A 307 4.64 4.30 7.33
N ALA A 308 5.81 4.79 7.73
CA ALA A 308 5.95 6.05 8.47
C ALA A 308 5.45 7.25 7.65
N LEU A 309 5.83 7.31 6.37
CA LEU A 309 5.39 8.33 5.43
C LEU A 309 3.86 8.30 5.23
N ARG A 310 3.26 7.10 5.13
CA ARG A 310 1.80 6.98 5.02
C ARG A 310 1.09 7.44 6.27
N LYS A 311 1.54 7.02 7.46
CA LYS A 311 0.97 7.49 8.74
C LYS A 311 1.06 9.00 8.88
N LEU A 312 2.15 9.61 8.43
CA LEU A 312 2.29 11.06 8.37
C LEU A 312 1.27 11.71 7.42
N ASN A 313 1.11 11.17 6.20
CA ASN A 313 0.13 11.67 5.24
C ASN A 313 -1.32 11.56 5.76
N ASP A 314 -1.66 10.43 6.40
CA ASP A 314 -2.98 10.23 6.98
C ASP A 314 -3.22 11.19 8.17
N LEU A 315 -2.19 11.47 8.99
CA LEU A 315 -2.28 12.48 10.04
C LEU A 315 -2.48 13.90 9.47
N ILE A 316 -1.85 14.24 8.33
CA ILE A 316 -2.08 15.51 7.61
C ILE A 316 -3.52 15.61 7.11
N LYS A 317 -4.00 14.57 6.43
CA LYS A 317 -5.40 14.51 5.93
C LYS A 317 -6.38 14.70 7.09
N ARG A 318 -6.17 13.98 8.19
CA ARG A 318 -6.99 14.08 9.41
C ARG A 318 -6.94 15.48 10.04
N ALA A 319 -5.76 16.11 10.10
CA ALA A 319 -5.60 17.45 10.63
C ALA A 319 -6.36 18.51 9.82
N ARG A 320 -6.33 18.41 8.49
CA ARG A 320 -7.12 19.30 7.60
C ARG A 320 -8.61 19.13 7.84
N LEU A 321 -9.10 17.88 7.88
CA LEU A 321 -10.50 17.58 8.15
C LEU A 321 -10.94 18.10 9.53
N ALA A 322 -10.11 17.93 10.56
CA ALA A 322 -10.39 18.42 11.91
C ALA A 322 -10.47 19.96 11.97
N LYS A 323 -9.62 20.67 11.23
CA LYS A 323 -9.71 22.13 11.09
C LYS A 323 -11.00 22.56 10.39
N VAL A 324 -11.34 21.93 9.27
CA VAL A 324 -12.59 22.22 8.54
C VAL A 324 -13.80 21.97 9.43
N HIS A 325 -13.83 20.85 10.14
CA HIS A 325 -14.86 20.52 11.12
C HIS A 325 -14.96 21.59 12.23
N ALA A 326 -13.83 22.05 12.78
CA ALA A 326 -13.81 23.12 13.77
C ALA A 326 -14.46 24.42 13.24
N TYR A 327 -14.18 24.80 11.99
CA TYR A 327 -14.81 25.97 11.36
C TYR A 327 -16.32 25.77 11.15
N ILE A 328 -16.75 24.59 10.70
CA ILE A 328 -18.16 24.25 10.52
C ILE A 328 -18.90 24.38 11.86
N ILE A 329 -18.44 23.67 12.90
CA ILE A 329 -19.08 23.68 14.22
C ILE A 329 -19.11 25.09 14.83
N SER A 330 -18.03 25.85 14.69
CA SER A 330 -17.95 27.21 15.20
C SER A 330 -18.91 28.17 14.48
N THR A 331 -19.03 28.04 13.15
CA THR A 331 -19.94 28.87 12.35
C THR A 331 -21.39 28.57 12.70
N LEU A 332 -21.74 27.27 12.78
CA LEU A 332 -23.06 26.84 13.22
C LEU A 332 -23.38 27.34 14.63
N LYS A 333 -22.40 27.34 15.55
CA LYS A 333 -22.58 27.89 16.90
C LYS A 333 -22.84 29.39 16.88
N ASN A 334 -22.09 30.15 16.08
CA ASN A 334 -22.22 31.61 16.03
C ASN A 334 -23.56 32.07 15.43
N ASP A 335 -24.12 31.30 14.51
CA ASP A 335 -25.40 31.59 13.87
C ASP A 335 -26.62 31.16 14.70
N MET A 336 -26.41 30.47 15.83
CA MET A 336 -27.50 30.02 16.70
C MET A 336 -27.99 31.14 17.63
N PRO A 337 -29.32 31.34 17.75
CA PRO A 337 -29.88 32.35 18.63
C PRO A 337 -29.72 31.95 20.10
N SER A 338 -29.46 32.93 20.97
CA SER A 338 -29.19 32.66 22.39
C SER A 338 -30.44 32.22 23.18
N VAL A 339 -31.64 32.69 22.81
CA VAL A 339 -32.85 32.56 23.64
C VAL A 339 -33.99 31.80 22.96
N PHE A 340 -34.55 32.28 21.85
CA PHE A 340 -35.72 31.69 21.19
C PHE A 340 -35.45 31.28 19.73
N GLY A 341 -36.25 30.37 19.18
CA GLY A 341 -36.19 29.98 17.76
C GLY A 341 -35.08 28.99 17.38
N LYS A 342 -34.45 28.34 18.37
CA LYS A 342 -33.29 27.44 18.19
C LYS A 342 -33.57 26.28 17.23
N ASP A 343 -34.71 25.61 17.37
CA ASP A 343 -35.05 24.46 16.53
C ASP A 343 -35.31 24.84 15.08
N GLY A 344 -35.96 25.98 14.86
CA GLY A 344 -36.18 26.54 13.53
C GLY A 344 -34.86 26.89 12.86
N LYS A 345 -33.98 27.61 13.58
CA LYS A 345 -32.67 28.00 13.06
C LYS A 345 -31.77 26.79 12.80
N LYS A 346 -31.76 25.78 13.67
CA LYS A 346 -31.01 24.53 13.45
C LYS A 346 -31.42 23.87 12.13
N LYS A 347 -32.73 23.72 11.88
CA LYS A 347 -33.24 23.13 10.62
C LYS A 347 -32.83 23.95 9.40
N GLU A 348 -32.91 25.28 9.50
CA GLU A 348 -32.47 26.20 8.45
C GLU A 348 -30.97 26.06 8.14
N LEU A 349 -30.12 26.03 9.18
CA LEU A 349 -28.68 25.90 9.05
C LEU A 349 -28.26 24.56 8.43
N ILE A 350 -28.89 23.45 8.84
CA ILE A 350 -28.64 22.12 8.25
C ILE A 350 -29.04 22.13 6.76
N LYS A 351 -30.20 22.71 6.42
CA LYS A 351 -30.65 22.82 5.03
C LYS A 351 -29.70 23.67 4.18
N ASN A 352 -29.15 24.74 4.76
CA ASN A 352 -28.23 25.65 4.09
C ASN A 352 -26.74 25.33 4.32
N LEU A 353 -26.41 24.09 4.73
CA LEU A 353 -25.02 23.71 5.06
C LEU A 353 -24.06 23.90 3.86
N GLY A 354 -24.56 23.75 2.62
CA GLY A 354 -23.76 24.00 1.42
C GLY A 354 -23.29 25.46 1.32
N GLY A 355 -24.16 26.42 1.65
CA GLY A 355 -23.79 27.83 1.72
C GLY A 355 -22.79 28.12 2.84
N VAL A 356 -22.89 27.42 3.98
CA VAL A 356 -21.90 27.49 5.07
C VAL A 356 -20.54 26.99 4.59
N TYR A 357 -20.48 25.91 3.82
CA TYR A 357 -19.22 25.41 3.25
C TYR A 357 -18.59 26.43 2.31
N GLU A 358 -19.35 27.01 1.38
CA GLU A 358 -18.86 28.04 0.47
C GLU A 358 -18.34 29.28 1.21
N GLN A 359 -19.02 29.68 2.28
CA GLN A 359 -18.57 30.79 3.14
C GLN A 359 -17.21 30.47 3.78
N ILE A 360 -17.07 29.31 4.42
CA ILE A 360 -15.83 28.89 5.09
C ILE A 360 -14.70 28.76 4.05
N GLN A 361 -15.01 28.20 2.88
CA GLN A 361 -14.07 28.04 1.77
C GLN A 361 -13.44 29.37 1.37
N ARG A 362 -14.27 30.41 1.17
CA ARG A 362 -13.82 31.75 0.76
C ARG A 362 -13.09 32.48 1.90
N GLN A 363 -13.58 32.38 3.13
CA GLN A 363 -13.02 33.09 4.28
C GLN A 363 -11.66 32.55 4.70
N HIS A 364 -11.46 31.23 4.62
CA HIS A 364 -10.24 30.57 5.11
C HIS A 364 -9.35 30.01 4.00
N ASN A 365 -9.72 30.20 2.73
CA ASN A 365 -8.99 29.72 1.55
C ASN A 365 -8.71 28.20 1.61
N ILE A 366 -9.75 27.41 1.85
CA ILE A 366 -9.68 25.95 1.97
C ILE A 366 -10.19 25.31 0.67
N SER A 367 -9.65 24.14 0.28
CA SER A 367 -10.16 23.39 -0.86
C SER A 367 -11.51 22.73 -0.53
N MET A 368 -12.45 22.70 -1.47
CA MET A 368 -13.70 21.93 -1.30
C MET A 368 -13.46 20.44 -1.06
N GLY A 369 -12.32 19.90 -1.53
CA GLY A 369 -11.96 18.50 -1.29
C GLY A 369 -11.63 18.17 0.17
N ASP A 370 -11.35 19.17 1.00
CA ASP A 370 -11.10 18.96 2.44
C ASP A 370 -12.40 18.94 3.28
N PHE A 371 -13.54 19.27 2.66
CA PHE A 371 -14.84 19.28 3.35
C PHE A 371 -15.46 17.87 3.40
N PRO A 372 -16.10 17.50 4.54
CA PRO A 372 -16.81 16.24 4.64
C PRO A 372 -18.04 16.24 3.73
N GLU A 373 -18.49 15.05 3.33
CA GLU A 373 -19.65 14.91 2.45
C GLU A 373 -20.87 15.64 3.04
N LEU A 374 -21.46 16.53 2.22
CA LEU A 374 -22.53 17.42 2.64
C LEU A 374 -23.71 16.66 3.26
N LYS A 375 -24.18 15.61 2.57
CA LYS A 375 -25.37 14.85 2.98
C LYS A 375 -25.13 14.09 4.28
N LYS A 376 -23.99 13.40 4.38
CA LYS A 376 -23.55 12.70 5.61
C LYS A 376 -23.49 13.66 6.79
N MET A 377 -22.91 14.85 6.60
CA MET A 377 -22.82 15.87 7.64
C MET A 377 -24.20 16.41 8.05
N GLN A 378 -25.11 16.63 7.09
CA GLN A 378 -26.49 17.03 7.37
C GLN A 378 -27.22 16.01 8.25
N ASP A 379 -27.09 14.72 7.93
CA ASP A 379 -27.73 13.63 8.68
C ASP A 379 -27.16 13.52 10.10
N LEU A 380 -25.83 13.62 10.26
CA LEU A 380 -25.18 13.61 11.57
C LEU A 380 -25.61 14.81 12.44
N LEU A 381 -25.68 16.01 11.86
CA LEU A 381 -26.07 17.24 12.57
C LEU A 381 -27.52 17.22 13.07
N GLN A 382 -28.42 16.44 12.46
CA GLN A 382 -29.81 16.33 12.92
C GLN A 382 -29.90 15.85 14.38
N ASN A 383 -29.02 14.94 14.77
CA ASN A 383 -29.01 14.33 16.10
C ASN A 383 -28.20 15.11 17.14
N GLN A 384 -27.66 16.28 16.78
CA GLN A 384 -26.74 17.05 17.62
C GLN A 384 -27.38 18.29 18.22
N ASP A 385 -26.96 18.67 19.43
CA ASP A 385 -27.43 19.88 20.09
C ASP A 385 -26.48 21.04 19.83
N PHE A 386 -26.87 21.95 18.92
CA PHE A 386 -26.04 23.07 18.50
C PHE A 386 -25.77 24.07 19.64
N THR A 387 -26.54 24.03 20.73
CA THR A 387 -26.28 24.89 21.88
C THR A 387 -25.02 24.45 22.64
N LYS A 388 -24.67 23.17 22.58
CA LYS A 388 -23.47 22.58 23.18
C LYS A 388 -22.21 22.78 22.35
N PHE A 389 -22.35 23.24 21.12
CA PHE A 389 -21.19 23.56 20.29
C PHE A 389 -20.39 24.72 20.87
N HIS A 390 -19.08 24.67 20.63
CA HIS A 390 -18.13 25.66 21.10
C HIS A 390 -17.88 26.72 20.02
N SER A 391 -17.65 27.95 20.47
CA SER A 391 -17.19 29.03 19.60
C SER A 391 -15.74 28.80 19.17
N LEU A 392 -15.34 29.50 18.11
CA LEU A 392 -13.99 29.38 17.56
C LEU A 392 -12.93 29.74 18.61
N ARG A 393 -11.95 28.85 18.78
CA ARG A 393 -10.77 29.03 19.63
C ARG A 393 -9.50 29.10 18.78
N PRO A 394 -9.02 30.31 18.44
CA PRO A 394 -7.87 30.51 17.54
C PRO A 394 -6.61 29.77 17.97
N ALA A 395 -6.31 29.75 19.28
CA ALA A 395 -5.11 29.09 19.81
C ALA A 395 -5.02 27.59 19.48
N LEU A 396 -6.15 26.87 19.38
CA LEU A 396 -6.14 25.45 18.99
C LEU A 396 -5.89 25.28 17.49
N LEU A 397 -6.44 26.17 16.66
CA LEU A 397 -6.20 26.16 15.21
C LEU A 397 -4.75 26.54 14.90
N GLU A 398 -4.21 27.57 15.54
CA GLU A 398 -2.81 27.97 15.43
C GLU A 398 -1.85 26.85 15.81
N ALA A 399 -2.20 26.03 16.82
CA ALA A 399 -1.41 24.86 17.19
C ALA A 399 -1.34 23.82 16.05
N VAL A 400 -2.45 23.58 15.36
CA VAL A 400 -2.51 22.65 14.21
C VAL A 400 -1.87 23.28 12.97
N ASP A 401 -1.99 24.59 12.75
CA ASP A 401 -1.29 25.29 11.67
C ASP A 401 0.22 25.25 11.85
N LYS A 402 0.70 25.46 13.07
CA LYS A 402 2.11 25.31 13.42
C LYS A 402 2.58 23.88 13.20
N MET A 403 1.78 22.89 13.60
CA MET A 403 2.06 21.49 13.33
C MET A 403 2.28 21.24 11.84
N LEU A 404 1.32 21.65 11.00
CA LEU A 404 1.38 21.44 9.55
C LEU A 404 2.54 22.17 8.87
N ALA A 405 2.87 23.38 9.34
CA ALA A 405 3.88 24.23 8.71
C ALA A 405 5.31 24.01 9.21
N GLN A 406 5.49 23.60 10.48
CA GLN A 406 6.79 23.58 11.15
C GLN A 406 7.17 22.20 11.68
N ASP A 407 6.24 21.48 12.32
CA ASP A 407 6.57 20.25 13.05
C ASP A 407 6.67 19.03 12.10
N ILE A 408 6.01 19.08 10.94
CA ILE A 408 6.05 18.01 9.93
C ILE A 408 7.35 17.95 9.13
N ALA A 409 7.96 19.10 8.81
CA ALA A 409 9.16 19.15 7.98
C ALA A 409 10.36 18.39 8.62
N PRO A 410 10.64 18.52 9.93
CA PRO A 410 11.63 17.70 10.62
C PRO A 410 11.34 16.20 10.53
N LEU A 411 10.07 15.78 10.67
CA LEU A 411 9.69 14.37 10.56
C LEU A 411 9.96 13.82 9.16
N MET A 412 9.67 14.59 8.11
CA MET A 412 10.02 14.20 6.73
C MET A 412 11.52 13.96 6.56
N SER A 413 12.35 14.83 7.14
CA SER A 413 13.80 14.63 7.08
C SER A 413 14.26 13.42 7.89
N LEU A 414 13.60 13.11 9.01
CA LEU A 414 13.88 11.90 9.80
C LEU A 414 13.49 10.63 9.05
N ILE A 415 12.35 10.62 8.35
CA ILE A 415 11.93 9.49 7.50
C ILE A 415 13.01 9.20 6.44
N THR A 416 13.48 10.22 5.73
CA THR A 416 14.54 10.05 4.72
C THR A 416 15.85 9.52 5.33
N LYS A 417 16.19 9.94 6.56
CA LYS A 417 17.37 9.43 7.26
C LYS A 417 17.19 7.99 7.75
N GLU A 418 16.06 7.65 8.38
CA GLU A 418 15.75 6.28 8.81
C GLU A 418 15.75 5.32 7.61
N GLU A 419 15.21 5.73 6.46
CA GLU A 419 15.23 4.96 5.22
C GLU A 419 16.64 4.77 4.63
N ALA A 420 17.57 5.70 4.90
CA ALA A 420 18.95 5.65 4.41
C ALA A 420 19.92 4.93 5.37
N GLU A 421 19.72 5.08 6.68
CA GLU A 421 20.57 4.53 7.75
C GLU A 421 20.20 3.08 8.10
N ASN A 422 18.95 2.68 7.91
CA ASN A 422 18.49 1.29 8.04
C ASN A 422 18.08 0.71 6.68
N PRO A 423 19.02 0.36 5.78
CA PRO A 423 18.73 -0.44 4.58
C PRO A 423 18.45 -1.92 4.95
N ILE A 424 17.89 -2.18 6.14
CA ILE A 424 17.64 -3.53 6.65
C ILE A 424 16.71 -4.21 5.65
N GLU A 425 17.17 -5.40 5.24
CA GLU A 425 16.60 -6.40 4.33
C GLU A 425 15.09 -6.28 4.11
N PRO A 426 14.57 -6.61 2.89
CA PRO A 426 13.15 -6.47 2.56
C PRO A 426 12.29 -6.96 3.73
N VAL A 427 11.59 -6.02 4.39
CA VAL A 427 10.88 -6.27 5.66
C VAL A 427 9.83 -7.38 5.52
N LEU A 428 9.42 -7.64 4.29
CA LEU A 428 8.63 -8.78 3.86
C LEU A 428 9.54 -9.83 3.20
N LYS A 429 9.84 -10.88 3.96
CA LYS A 429 10.52 -12.09 3.50
C LYS A 429 9.57 -13.28 3.57
N GLY A 430 9.86 -14.33 2.81
CA GLY A 430 9.12 -15.60 2.84
C GLY A 430 7.78 -15.55 2.11
N GLY A 431 7.13 -16.71 1.99
CA GLY A 431 5.94 -16.87 1.15
C GLY A 431 6.24 -16.53 -0.31
N ALA A 432 5.21 -16.08 -1.04
CA ALA A 432 5.32 -15.80 -2.46
C ALA A 432 6.29 -14.64 -2.80
N PHE A 433 6.72 -13.87 -1.80
CA PHE A 433 7.68 -12.78 -1.96
C PHE A 433 9.13 -13.25 -2.16
N VAL A 434 9.44 -14.53 -1.91
CA VAL A 434 10.79 -15.07 -2.16
C VAL A 434 11.15 -15.00 -3.64
N ASN A 435 10.17 -15.24 -4.51
CA ASN A 435 10.36 -15.30 -5.96
C ASN A 435 10.37 -13.91 -6.63
N VAL A 436 10.21 -12.83 -5.86
CA VAL A 436 10.16 -11.47 -6.40
C VAL A 436 11.58 -11.02 -6.75
N ASP A 437 11.83 -10.79 -8.04
CA ASP A 437 13.17 -10.57 -8.59
C ASP A 437 14.19 -11.66 -8.18
N ASP A 438 13.76 -12.92 -8.00
CA ASP A 438 14.67 -14.02 -7.73
C ASP A 438 15.59 -14.24 -8.93
N LYS A 439 16.86 -13.87 -8.76
CA LYS A 439 17.92 -14.02 -9.76
C LYS A 439 18.79 -15.25 -9.52
N GLU A 440 18.65 -15.90 -8.37
CA GLU A 440 19.50 -17.01 -7.94
C GLU A 440 18.89 -18.35 -8.33
N SER A 441 17.59 -18.53 -8.17
CA SER A 441 16.90 -19.76 -8.55
C SER A 441 16.94 -19.97 -10.07
N PRO A 442 17.13 -21.22 -10.55
CA PRO A 442 16.99 -21.54 -11.97
C PRO A 442 15.54 -21.42 -12.48
N PHE A 443 14.57 -21.24 -11.58
CA PHE A 443 13.16 -21.01 -11.89
C PHE A 443 12.71 -19.57 -11.63
N GLY A 444 13.67 -18.67 -11.39
CA GLY A 444 13.41 -17.25 -11.13
C GLY A 444 12.74 -16.54 -12.31
N TYR A 445 12.13 -15.40 -12.04
CA TYR A 445 11.46 -14.58 -13.03
C TYR A 445 12.43 -14.20 -14.19
N LYS A 446 12.00 -14.43 -15.44
CA LYS A 446 12.78 -14.27 -16.68
C LYS A 446 14.00 -15.22 -16.85
N LYS A 447 14.10 -16.29 -16.05
CA LYS A 447 15.13 -17.31 -16.24
C LYS A 447 14.90 -18.13 -17.49
N GLY A 448 15.98 -18.44 -18.22
CA GLY A 448 15.93 -19.23 -19.45
C GLY A 448 15.34 -18.52 -20.67
N GLU A 449 15.04 -17.21 -20.58
CA GLU A 449 14.50 -16.41 -21.68
C GLU A 449 15.38 -15.22 -22.02
N GLY A 450 15.33 -14.78 -23.29
CA GLY A 450 16.08 -13.61 -23.76
C GLY A 450 17.58 -13.78 -23.53
N ILE A 451 18.17 -12.90 -22.72
CA ILE A 451 19.62 -12.97 -22.42
C ILE A 451 20.01 -14.13 -21.50
N ASP A 452 19.05 -14.66 -20.73
CA ASP A 452 19.28 -15.81 -19.84
C ASP A 452 18.99 -17.15 -20.56
N GLU A 453 18.65 -17.12 -21.86
CA GLU A 453 18.43 -18.33 -22.64
C GLU A 453 19.67 -19.23 -22.62
N GLY A 454 19.48 -20.50 -22.28
CA GLY A 454 20.55 -21.49 -22.11
C GLY A 454 21.48 -21.22 -20.92
N ALA A 455 21.11 -20.35 -19.98
CA ALA A 455 21.80 -20.27 -18.70
C ALA A 455 21.62 -21.59 -17.93
N GLY A 456 22.73 -22.29 -17.67
CA GLY A 456 22.73 -23.62 -17.04
C GLY A 456 22.72 -24.79 -18.03
N ASP A 457 22.57 -24.55 -19.33
CA ASP A 457 22.76 -25.59 -20.35
C ASP A 457 24.26 -25.96 -20.43
N HIS A 458 24.54 -27.26 -20.59
CA HIS A 458 25.91 -27.73 -20.84
C HIS A 458 26.44 -27.28 -22.22
N GLU A 459 25.55 -27.11 -23.19
CA GLU A 459 25.87 -26.64 -24.54
C GLU A 459 25.67 -25.13 -24.65
N TRP A 460 26.52 -24.48 -25.45
CA TRP A 460 26.37 -23.05 -25.73
C TRP A 460 25.09 -22.82 -26.55
N VAL A 461 24.14 -22.04 -26.01
CA VAL A 461 22.82 -21.84 -26.62
C VAL A 461 22.87 -21.39 -28.08
N VAL A 462 23.86 -20.55 -28.41
CA VAL A 462 24.08 -20.01 -29.76
C VAL A 462 24.50 -21.10 -30.75
N ALA A 463 25.07 -22.22 -30.27
CA ALA A 463 25.42 -23.36 -31.12
C ALA A 463 24.21 -23.91 -31.88
N LYS A 464 23.00 -23.81 -31.29
CA LYS A 464 21.74 -24.22 -31.94
C LYS A 464 21.40 -23.37 -33.17
N LEU A 465 21.93 -22.14 -33.27
CA LEU A 465 21.69 -21.20 -34.38
C LEU A 465 22.80 -21.22 -35.45
N ARG A 466 23.92 -21.90 -35.18
CA ARG A 466 25.12 -21.96 -36.05
C ARG A 466 24.81 -22.35 -37.49
N TYR A 467 23.94 -23.33 -37.71
CA TYR A 467 23.59 -23.78 -39.06
C TYR A 467 23.07 -22.65 -39.97
N LYS A 468 22.37 -21.65 -39.40
CA LYS A 468 21.91 -20.46 -40.14
C LYS A 468 22.99 -19.40 -40.23
N THR A 469 23.64 -19.10 -39.11
CA THR A 469 24.60 -17.99 -39.03
C THR A 469 25.86 -18.27 -39.82
N ASP A 470 26.34 -19.51 -39.87
CA ASP A 470 27.58 -19.89 -40.57
C ASP A 470 27.41 -19.72 -42.08
N THR A 471 26.23 -20.06 -42.62
CA THR A 471 25.92 -19.83 -44.04
C THR A 471 25.97 -18.33 -44.39
N THR A 472 25.44 -17.47 -43.51
CA THR A 472 25.51 -16.02 -43.69
C THR A 472 26.94 -15.51 -43.52
N PHE A 473 27.67 -16.00 -42.53
CA PHE A 473 29.07 -15.64 -42.28
C PHE A 473 29.96 -15.93 -43.50
N ASP A 474 29.86 -17.13 -44.06
CA ASP A 474 30.64 -17.54 -45.24
C ASP A 474 30.34 -16.65 -46.46
N SER A 475 29.07 -16.24 -46.62
CA SER A 475 28.65 -15.35 -47.71
C SER A 475 29.22 -13.94 -47.62
N LEU A 476 29.70 -13.53 -46.44
CA LEU A 476 30.33 -12.22 -46.21
C LEU A 476 31.84 -12.22 -46.56
N GLY A 477 32.40 -13.38 -46.94
CA GLY A 477 33.77 -13.50 -47.42
C GLY A 477 34.83 -13.32 -46.31
N PRO A 478 34.86 -14.20 -45.29
CA PRO A 478 35.86 -14.14 -44.23
C PRO A 478 37.28 -14.34 -44.79
N VAL A 479 38.24 -13.60 -44.23
CA VAL A 479 39.67 -13.74 -44.50
C VAL A 479 40.33 -14.23 -43.22
N ASP A 480 41.11 -15.30 -43.30
CA ASP A 480 41.72 -15.98 -42.14
C ASP A 480 40.71 -16.32 -41.02
N GLY A 481 39.48 -16.66 -41.41
CA GLY A 481 38.41 -17.04 -40.49
C GLY A 481 37.71 -15.87 -39.78
N LYS A 482 37.98 -14.61 -40.18
CA LYS A 482 37.34 -13.41 -39.61
C LYS A 482 36.74 -12.51 -40.70
N ILE A 483 35.64 -11.84 -40.37
CA ILE A 483 35.05 -10.77 -41.19
C ILE A 483 35.38 -9.40 -40.60
N THR A 484 35.54 -8.39 -41.47
CA THR A 484 35.79 -7.01 -41.04
C THR A 484 34.54 -6.41 -40.38
N GLY A 485 34.72 -5.45 -39.47
CA GLY A 485 33.58 -4.73 -38.89
C GLY A 485 32.70 -4.00 -39.90
N ALA A 486 33.23 -3.62 -41.07
CA ALA A 486 32.43 -3.06 -42.16
C ALA A 486 31.48 -4.11 -42.78
N ALA A 487 31.98 -5.33 -43.01
CA ALA A 487 31.19 -6.44 -43.55
C ALA A 487 30.11 -6.86 -42.55
N ALA A 488 30.47 -7.09 -41.28
CA ALA A 488 29.52 -7.41 -40.22
C ALA A 488 28.45 -6.33 -40.04
N LYS A 489 28.83 -5.05 -40.01
CA LYS A 489 27.88 -3.93 -39.91
C LYS A 489 26.87 -3.92 -41.07
N SER A 490 27.31 -4.23 -42.29
CA SER A 490 26.44 -4.27 -43.47
C SER A 490 25.33 -5.33 -43.33
N GLU A 491 25.63 -6.43 -42.66
CA GLU A 491 24.66 -7.48 -42.37
C GLU A 491 23.75 -7.09 -41.20
N MET A 492 24.34 -6.63 -40.08
CA MET A 492 23.61 -6.26 -38.86
C MET A 492 22.56 -5.17 -39.10
N ILE A 493 22.81 -4.20 -39.99
CA ILE A 493 21.85 -3.13 -40.33
C ILE A 493 20.57 -3.69 -40.97
N LYS A 494 20.60 -4.87 -41.60
CA LYS A 494 19.41 -5.50 -42.20
C LYS A 494 18.35 -5.86 -41.17
N SER A 495 18.72 -6.00 -39.89
CA SER A 495 17.77 -6.19 -38.78
C SER A 495 16.84 -5.00 -38.55
N LYS A 496 17.16 -3.81 -39.10
CA LYS A 496 16.45 -2.54 -38.92
C LYS A 496 16.43 -2.03 -37.48
N LEU A 497 17.30 -2.55 -36.61
CA LEU A 497 17.51 -2.02 -35.27
C LEU A 497 18.24 -0.65 -35.32
N PRO A 498 18.00 0.25 -34.35
CA PRO A 498 18.72 1.52 -34.27
C PRO A 498 20.24 1.33 -34.18
N ASN A 499 21.02 2.21 -34.81
CA ASN A 499 22.49 2.16 -34.79
C ASN A 499 23.08 2.14 -33.37
N THR A 500 22.41 2.76 -32.40
CA THR A 500 22.80 2.74 -30.98
C THR A 500 22.71 1.33 -30.38
N VAL A 501 21.68 0.57 -30.76
CA VAL A 501 21.48 -0.83 -30.35
C VAL A 501 22.50 -1.72 -31.04
N LEU A 502 22.70 -1.57 -32.36
CA LEU A 502 23.68 -2.35 -33.11
C LEU A 502 25.11 -2.12 -32.62
N GLY A 503 25.46 -0.88 -32.23
CA GLY A 503 26.75 -0.58 -31.60
C GLY A 503 26.92 -1.28 -30.24
N LYS A 504 25.83 -1.42 -29.46
CA LYS A 504 25.84 -2.18 -28.21
C LYS A 504 26.01 -3.68 -28.48
N VAL A 505 25.31 -4.24 -29.47
CA VAL A 505 25.50 -5.64 -29.90
C VAL A 505 26.94 -5.89 -30.32
N TRP A 506 27.51 -5.03 -31.17
CA TRP A 506 28.92 -5.14 -31.60
C TRP A 506 29.85 -5.22 -30.39
N LYS A 507 29.73 -4.28 -29.44
CA LYS A 507 30.58 -4.24 -28.25
C LYS A 507 30.45 -5.48 -27.36
N LEU A 508 29.30 -6.14 -27.34
CA LEU A 508 29.08 -7.36 -26.57
C LEU A 508 29.59 -8.61 -27.32
N ALA A 509 29.51 -8.61 -28.65
CA ALA A 509 29.86 -9.76 -29.48
C ALA A 509 31.34 -9.83 -29.88
N ASP A 510 32.02 -8.69 -30.00
CA ASP A 510 33.47 -8.57 -30.20
C ASP A 510 34.18 -8.82 -28.84
N VAL A 511 34.30 -10.10 -28.47
CA VAL A 511 34.73 -10.56 -27.15
C VAL A 511 36.23 -10.35 -26.98
N ASP A 512 37.02 -10.63 -28.02
CA ASP A 512 38.48 -10.45 -28.02
C ASP A 512 38.92 -9.01 -28.34
N LYS A 513 37.98 -8.14 -28.73
CA LYS A 513 38.17 -6.69 -28.96
C LYS A 513 39.18 -6.39 -30.06
N ASP A 514 39.28 -7.26 -31.05
CA ASP A 514 40.20 -7.09 -32.18
C ASP A 514 39.60 -6.25 -33.33
N GLY A 515 38.33 -5.88 -33.22
CA GLY A 515 37.62 -5.05 -34.20
C GLY A 515 37.16 -5.82 -35.45
N MET A 516 37.29 -7.15 -35.43
CA MET A 516 36.78 -8.09 -36.42
C MET A 516 35.81 -9.05 -35.73
N MET A 517 35.19 -9.95 -36.50
CA MET A 517 34.34 -11.01 -35.93
C MET A 517 34.72 -12.34 -36.55
N ASP A 518 35.02 -13.33 -35.72
CA ASP A 518 35.03 -14.72 -36.16
C ASP A 518 33.61 -15.31 -36.24
N ALA A 519 33.50 -16.57 -36.65
CA ALA A 519 32.20 -17.23 -36.82
C ALA A 519 31.40 -17.33 -35.51
N ASP A 520 32.07 -17.51 -34.37
CA ASP A 520 31.42 -17.59 -33.06
C ASP A 520 30.88 -16.22 -32.64
N GLU A 521 31.68 -15.16 -32.79
CA GLU A 521 31.28 -13.79 -32.47
C GLU A 521 30.16 -13.29 -33.37
N PHE A 522 30.21 -13.62 -34.66
CA PHE A 522 29.14 -13.30 -35.58
C PHE A 522 27.84 -14.02 -35.20
N ALA A 523 27.90 -15.32 -34.85
CA ALA A 523 26.74 -16.06 -34.39
C ALA A 523 26.16 -15.45 -33.09
N LEU A 524 27.03 -15.05 -32.15
CA LEU A 524 26.64 -14.34 -30.94
C LEU A 524 25.97 -13.00 -31.26
N ALA A 525 26.51 -12.20 -32.18
CA ALA A 525 25.93 -10.93 -32.60
C ALA A 525 24.51 -11.13 -33.17
N MET A 526 24.33 -12.15 -34.00
CA MET A 526 23.02 -12.49 -34.58
C MET A 526 22.03 -12.99 -33.50
N HIS A 527 22.48 -13.76 -32.53
CA HIS A 527 21.65 -14.17 -31.39
C HIS A 527 21.20 -12.97 -30.54
N LEU A 528 22.11 -12.05 -30.21
CA LEU A 528 21.77 -10.81 -29.48
C LEU A 528 20.80 -9.91 -30.27
N ILE A 529 20.92 -9.86 -31.60
CA ILE A 529 19.94 -9.18 -32.46
C ILE A 529 18.57 -9.84 -32.33
N ASN A 530 18.49 -11.17 -32.37
CA ASN A 530 17.22 -11.90 -32.23
C ASN A 530 16.59 -11.65 -30.86
N ILE A 531 17.36 -11.74 -29.76
CA ILE A 531 16.91 -11.37 -28.40
C ILE A 531 16.27 -9.98 -28.40
N LYS A 532 16.89 -9.01 -29.08
CA LYS A 532 16.38 -7.65 -29.12
C LYS A 532 15.14 -7.49 -30.02
N LEU A 533 15.07 -8.23 -31.12
CA LEU A 533 13.89 -8.29 -31.99
C LEU A 533 12.69 -8.94 -31.30
N ASP A 534 12.95 -9.92 -30.43
CA ASP A 534 11.95 -10.59 -29.59
C ASP A 534 11.51 -9.73 -28.38
N GLY A 535 11.99 -8.49 -28.30
CA GLY A 535 11.56 -7.50 -27.32
C GLY A 535 12.30 -7.55 -25.98
N HIS A 536 13.39 -8.32 -25.86
CA HIS A 536 14.20 -8.37 -24.65
C HIS A 536 15.30 -7.31 -24.67
N ASP A 537 15.72 -6.84 -23.49
CA ASP A 537 16.82 -5.88 -23.37
C ASP A 537 18.19 -6.55 -23.38
N LEU A 538 19.15 -5.86 -24.02
CA LEU A 538 20.54 -6.29 -24.05
C LEU A 538 21.22 -5.96 -22.71
N PRO A 539 22.10 -6.83 -22.19
CA PRO A 539 22.76 -6.64 -20.91
C PRO A 539 23.83 -5.54 -21.03
N THR A 540 24.34 -5.04 -19.91
CA THR A 540 25.48 -4.11 -19.91
C THR A 540 26.80 -4.82 -20.18
N GLU A 541 26.91 -6.07 -19.76
CA GLU A 541 28.08 -6.95 -19.94
C GLU A 541 27.61 -8.32 -20.42
N LEU A 542 28.44 -9.03 -21.18
CA LEU A 542 28.07 -10.33 -21.74
C LEU A 542 28.08 -11.39 -20.62
N PRO A 543 26.96 -12.09 -20.36
CA PRO A 543 26.91 -13.19 -19.40
C PRO A 543 27.84 -14.35 -19.80
N THR A 544 28.42 -15.03 -18.80
CA THR A 544 29.42 -16.08 -19.01
C THR A 544 28.91 -17.26 -19.84
N HIS A 545 27.62 -17.61 -19.73
CA HIS A 545 27.02 -18.69 -20.51
C HIS A 545 26.90 -18.34 -22.00
N LEU A 546 26.82 -17.06 -22.36
CA LEU A 546 26.80 -16.58 -23.75
C LEU A 546 28.19 -16.37 -24.34
N VAL A 547 29.25 -16.35 -23.53
CA VAL A 547 30.63 -16.31 -24.03
C VAL A 547 30.90 -17.56 -24.88
N PRO A 548 31.38 -17.40 -26.14
CA PRO A 548 31.74 -18.53 -26.99
C PRO A 548 32.67 -19.50 -26.26
N PRO A 549 32.47 -20.83 -26.34
CA PRO A 549 33.32 -21.80 -25.66
C PRO A 549 34.81 -21.62 -25.94
N SER A 550 35.16 -21.23 -27.17
CA SER A 550 36.52 -20.92 -27.63
C SER A 550 37.17 -19.72 -26.90
N LYS A 551 36.37 -18.85 -26.25
CA LYS A 551 36.80 -17.58 -25.64
C LYS A 551 36.59 -17.53 -24.12
N ARG A 552 36.27 -18.65 -23.47
CA ARG A 552 35.99 -18.71 -22.01
C ARG A 552 37.24 -18.68 -21.12
N GLU A 553 38.45 -18.75 -21.68
CA GLU A 553 39.72 -18.85 -20.93
C GLU A 553 40.66 -17.63 -21.08
N TYR A 554 40.12 -16.42 -21.30
CA TYR A 554 40.89 -15.17 -21.26
C TYR A 554 40.40 -14.20 -20.19
#